data_AF-A0A257V8A0-F1
#
_entry.id   AF-A0A257V8A0-F1
#
_cell.length_a   1.000
_cell.length_b   1.000
_cell.length_c   1.000
_cell.angle_alpha   90.00
_cell.angle_beta   90.00
_cell.angle_gamma   90.00
#
_symmetry.space_group_name_H-M   'P 1'
#
loop_
_entity.id
_entity.type
_entity.pdbx_description
1 polymer ?
#
loop_
_entity_poly.entity_id
_entity_poly.type
_entity_poly.pdbx_seq_one_letter_code
_entity_poly.pdbx_strand_id
1 'polypeptide(L)'
;MLTRCRGEGPANCVNRCPLQVDARGYVQLTAQGRFADALQLVREKLPFPGILGYVCAHPCELHCKRLDEDSAVRIRDIKRFLAEREEGEPRHILDCEPDRRSRCSRRTRRSAAA
;
A
#
# COMPACT_ATOMS: atom_id res chain seq x y z
N MET A 1 13.24 -0.16 11.79
CA MET A 1 13.24 1.14 11.07
C MET A 1 11.85 1.60 10.57
N LEU A 2 10.85 0.71 10.45
CA LEU A 2 9.46 1.02 10.03
C LEU A 2 8.53 1.48 11.17
N THR A 3 8.89 1.17 12.42
CA THR A 3 8.05 1.34 13.62
C THR A 3 7.81 2.79 14.05
N ARG A 4 8.43 3.78 13.38
CA ARG A 4 8.39 5.20 13.78
C ARG A 4 7.89 6.13 12.66
N CYS A 5 6.95 5.68 11.83
CA CYS A 5 6.23 6.56 10.91
C CYS A 5 5.36 7.52 11.74
N ARG A 6 5.77 8.80 11.87
CA ARG A 6 5.02 9.81 12.66
C ARG A 6 3.61 9.98 12.09
N GLY A 7 2.62 9.58 12.87
CA GLY A 7 1.20 9.62 12.52
C GLY A 7 0.56 11.00 12.70
N GLU A 8 1.29 11.97 13.27
CA GLU A 8 0.77 13.32 13.51
C GLU A 8 0.54 14.11 12.19
N GLY A 9 -0.74 14.17 11.80
CA GLY A 9 -1.27 15.04 10.75
C GLY A 9 -1.69 14.33 9.46
N PRO A 10 -2.32 15.07 8.52
CA PRO A 10 -2.67 14.53 7.21
C PRO A 10 -1.42 13.95 6.53
N ALA A 11 -1.55 12.77 5.94
CA ALA A 11 -0.41 12.09 5.36
C ALA A 11 0.07 12.84 4.10
N ASN A 12 1.15 13.62 4.22
CA ASN A 12 1.80 14.32 3.09
C ASN A 12 2.06 13.37 1.92
N CYS A 13 2.40 12.12 2.23
CA CYS A 13 2.65 11.07 1.24
C CYS A 13 1.43 10.77 0.36
N VAL A 14 0.22 10.81 0.93
CA VAL A 14 -1.04 10.57 0.21
C VAL A 14 -1.35 11.76 -0.69
N ASN A 15 -1.25 12.98 -0.16
CA ASN A 15 -1.51 14.21 -0.92
C ASN A 15 -0.54 14.41 -2.08
N ARG A 16 0.71 13.96 -1.94
CA ARG A 16 1.73 14.10 -2.98
C ARG A 16 1.71 12.98 -4.01
N CYS A 17 1.02 11.87 -3.71
CA CYS A 17 0.84 10.81 -4.67
C CYS A 17 -0.26 11.21 -5.67
N PRO A 18 0.00 11.19 -7.00
CA PRO A 18 -1.03 11.52 -7.99
C PRO A 18 -2.23 10.54 -7.94
N LEU A 19 -2.01 9.33 -7.42
CA LEU A 19 -3.02 8.29 -7.28
C LEU A 19 -3.61 8.20 -5.86
N GLN A 20 -3.20 9.11 -4.96
CA GLN A 20 -3.68 9.20 -3.58
C GLN A 20 -3.69 7.84 -2.84
N VAL A 21 -2.61 7.08 -3.03
CA VAL A 21 -2.43 5.77 -2.38
C VAL A 21 -2.16 5.97 -0.90
N ASP A 22 -2.75 5.14 -0.04
CA ASP A 22 -2.52 5.19 1.40
C ASP A 22 -1.14 4.65 1.80
N ALA A 23 -0.13 5.49 1.64
CA ALA A 23 1.25 5.20 2.04
C ALA A 23 1.43 4.93 3.52
N ARG A 24 0.62 5.55 4.38
CA ARG A 24 0.73 5.36 5.82
C ARG A 24 0.21 3.98 6.21
N GLY A 25 -0.98 3.64 5.71
CA GLY A 25 -1.66 2.39 6.04
C GLY A 25 -0.81 1.16 5.72
N TYR A 26 -0.31 1.04 4.49
CA TYR A 26 0.47 -0.17 4.15
C TYR A 26 1.84 -0.20 4.82
N VAL A 27 2.47 0.95 5.11
CA VAL A 27 3.73 0.97 5.88
C VAL A 27 3.49 0.48 7.31
N GLN A 28 2.38 0.88 7.94
CA GLN A 28 2.02 0.39 9.27
C GLN A 28 1.69 -1.11 9.27
N LEU A 29 0.92 -1.58 8.29
CA LEU A 29 0.62 -3.00 8.12
C LEU A 29 1.89 -3.82 7.88
N THR A 30 2.82 -3.31 7.07
CA THR A 30 4.14 -3.91 6.84
C THR A 30 4.95 -3.97 8.14
N ALA A 31 4.91 -2.92 8.96
CA ALA A 31 5.58 -2.90 10.27
C ALA A 31 4.99 -3.91 11.26
N GLN A 32 3.71 -4.26 11.12
CA GLN A 32 3.01 -5.29 11.90
C GLN A 32 3.21 -6.70 11.34
N GLY A 33 3.97 -6.87 10.25
CA GLY A 33 4.16 -8.16 9.57
C GLY A 33 2.96 -8.63 8.72
N ARG A 34 1.93 -7.77 8.56
CA ARG A 34 0.72 -8.07 7.79
C ARG A 34 0.92 -7.75 6.30
N PHE A 35 1.80 -8.49 5.64
CA PHE A 35 2.22 -8.20 4.26
C PHE A 35 1.09 -8.36 3.24
N ALA A 36 0.27 -9.40 3.36
CA ALA A 36 -0.87 -9.64 2.46
C ALA A 36 -1.89 -8.49 2.52
N ASP A 37 -2.24 -8.05 3.74
CA ASP A 37 -3.15 -6.91 3.94
C ASP A 37 -2.55 -5.60 3.42
N ALA A 38 -1.25 -5.40 3.62
CA ALA A 38 -0.53 -4.24 3.11
C ALA A 38 -0.55 -4.20 1.57
N LEU A 39 -0.29 -5.33 0.92
CA LEU A 39 -0.34 -5.45 -0.54
C LEU A 39 -1.77 -5.24 -1.07
N GLN A 40 -2.77 -5.80 -0.39
CA GLN A 40 -4.18 -5.60 -0.76
C GLN A 40 -4.58 -4.13 -0.68
N LEU A 41 -4.18 -3.42 0.39
CA LEU A 41 -4.44 -1.98 0.53
C LEU A 41 -3.81 -1.16 -0.61
N VAL A 42 -2.60 -1.53 -1.04
CA VAL A 42 -1.96 -0.90 -2.21
C VAL A 42 -2.79 -1.16 -3.48
N ARG A 43 -3.32 -2.39 -3.64
CA ARG A 43 -4.10 -2.80 -4.81
C ARG A 43 -5.48 -2.19 -4.94
N GLU A 44 -6.04 -1.62 -3.87
CA GLU A 44 -7.28 -0.86 -3.95
C GLU A 44 -7.19 0.33 -4.93
N LYS A 45 -5.97 0.87 -5.11
CA LYS A 45 -5.70 2.00 -6.01
C LYS A 45 -4.78 1.64 -7.17
N LEU A 46 -3.88 0.66 -6.98
CA LEU A 46 -2.81 0.36 -7.91
C LEU A 46 -2.95 -1.06 -8.46
N PRO A 47 -3.39 -1.25 -9.70
CA PRO A 47 -3.56 -2.59 -10.26
C PRO A 47 -2.23 -3.34 -10.41
N PHE A 48 -1.11 -2.61 -10.56
CA PHE A 48 0.22 -3.17 -10.79
C PHE A 48 1.24 -2.67 -9.76
N PRO A 49 1.20 -3.17 -8.51
CA PRO A 49 2.12 -2.74 -7.46
C PRO A 49 3.59 -3.11 -7.76
N GLY A 50 3.84 -4.28 -8.37
CA GLY A 50 5.19 -4.73 -8.73
C GLY A 50 5.91 -3.78 -9.68
N ILE A 51 5.32 -3.48 -10.85
CA ILE A 51 5.89 -2.56 -11.85
C ILE A 51 6.16 -1.18 -11.25
N LEU A 52 5.18 -0.65 -10.51
CA LEU A 52 5.32 0.65 -9.89
C LEU A 52 6.32 0.66 -8.71
N GLY A 53 6.74 -0.49 -8.18
CA GLY A 53 7.89 -0.59 -7.29
C GLY A 53 9.22 -0.28 -7.99
N TYR A 54 9.28 -0.41 -9.32
CA TYR A 54 10.46 -0.12 -10.13
C TYR A 54 10.38 1.26 -10.80
N VAL A 55 9.21 1.62 -11.35
CA VAL A 55 9.04 2.83 -12.20
C VAL A 55 8.65 4.08 -11.42
N CYS A 56 8.14 3.97 -10.19
CA CYS A 56 7.66 5.13 -9.45
C CYS A 56 8.78 6.14 -9.16
N ALA A 57 8.55 7.41 -9.55
CA ALA A 57 9.42 8.55 -9.27
C ALA A 57 9.35 9.07 -7.81
N HIS A 58 8.61 8.36 -6.94
CA HIS A 58 8.53 8.58 -5.49
C HIS A 58 8.46 10.07 -5.03
N PRO A 59 7.52 10.89 -5.56
CA PRO A 59 7.38 12.28 -5.11
C PRO A 59 6.95 12.38 -3.64
N CYS A 60 6.35 11.33 -3.09
CA CYS A 60 5.97 11.21 -1.68
C CYS A 60 7.17 11.12 -0.72
N GLU A 61 8.30 10.56 -1.16
CA GLU A 61 9.50 10.41 -0.31
C GLU A 61 10.23 11.75 -0.14
N LEU A 62 10.21 12.59 -1.18
CA LEU A 62 10.81 13.93 -1.18
C LEU A 62 10.16 14.91 -0.18
N HIS A 63 8.94 14.60 0.28
CA HIS A 63 8.15 15.44 1.20
C HIS A 63 7.84 14.71 2.52
N CYS A 64 8.64 13.70 2.84
CA CYS A 64 8.48 12.93 4.07
C CYS A 64 8.97 13.76 5.27
N LYS A 65 8.14 13.91 6.32
CA LYS A 65 8.52 14.63 7.55
C LYS A 65 9.74 14.03 8.27
N ARG A 66 10.10 12.77 8.01
CA ARG A 66 11.33 12.16 8.58
C ARG A 66 12.61 12.70 7.97
N LEU A 67 12.54 13.47 6.87
CA LEU A 67 13.71 14.15 6.32
C LEU A 67 14.30 15.20 7.29
N ASP A 68 13.48 15.73 8.20
CA ASP A 68 13.93 16.69 9.21
C ASP A 68 14.77 16.06 10.34
N GLU A 69 14.73 14.73 10.49
CA GLU A 69 15.42 14.00 11.58
C GLU A 69 16.47 13.03 11.06
N ASP A 70 16.07 12.13 10.15
CA ASP A 70 16.91 11.03 9.66
C ASP A 70 16.88 10.99 8.12
N SER A 71 15.97 10.17 7.58
CA SER A 71 15.83 9.90 6.17
C SER A 71 14.37 9.55 5.86
N ALA A 72 13.96 9.83 4.63
CA ALA A 72 12.64 9.50 4.16
C ALA A 72 12.37 7.99 4.28
N VAL A 73 11.12 7.64 4.59
CA VAL A 73 10.65 6.27 4.50
C VAL A 73 10.70 5.85 3.03
N ARG A 74 11.35 4.71 2.76
CA ARG A 74 11.48 4.12 1.42
C ARG A 74 10.19 3.45 0.97
N ILE A 75 9.17 4.27 0.74
CA ILE A 75 7.82 3.89 0.30
C ILE A 75 7.86 3.03 -0.97
N ARG A 76 8.65 3.43 -1.97
CA ARG A 76 8.78 2.67 -3.23
C ARG A 76 9.33 1.28 -2.97
N ASP A 77 10.38 1.18 -2.15
CA ASP A 77 11.05 -0.09 -1.88
C ASP A 77 10.16 -1.02 -1.04
N ILE A 78 9.38 -0.47 -0.09
CA ILE A 78 8.37 -1.22 0.66
C ILE A 78 7.32 -1.81 -0.29
N LYS A 79 6.84 -1.02 -1.24
CA LYS A 79 5.87 -1.49 -2.21
C LYS A 79 6.43 -2.60 -3.10
N ARG A 80 7.68 -2.47 -3.56
CA ARG A 80 8.38 -3.53 -4.29
C ARG A 80 8.49 -4.80 -3.46
N PHE A 81 8.96 -4.67 -2.22
CA PHE A 81 9.07 -5.77 -1.27
C PHE A 81 7.75 -6.50 -1.04
N LEU A 82 6.64 -5.76 -0.91
CA LEU A 82 5.31 -6.34 -0.74
C LEU A 82 4.88 -7.13 -1.99
N ALA A 83 5.16 -6.62 -3.18
CA ALA A 83 4.82 -7.29 -4.43
C ALA A 83 5.69 -8.54 -4.68
N GLU A 84 6.96 -8.52 -4.29
CA GLU A 84 7.88 -9.66 -4.42
C GLU A 84 7.60 -10.78 -3.41
N ARG A 85 6.97 -10.46 -2.28
CA ARG A 85 6.55 -11.42 -1.24
C ARG A 85 5.18 -12.01 -1.45
N GLU A 86 4.52 -11.66 -2.54
CA GLU A 86 3.23 -12.26 -2.83
C GLU A 86 3.39 -13.76 -3.11
N GLU A 87 2.66 -14.57 -2.36
CA GLU A 87 2.61 -16.02 -2.53
C GLU A 87 1.26 -16.38 -3.18
N GLY A 88 1.32 -17.14 -4.29
CA GLY A 88 0.14 -17.60 -5.03
C GLY A 88 -0.31 -16.66 -6.14
N GLU A 89 -1.52 -16.89 -6.66
CA GLU A 89 -2.09 -16.11 -7.76
C GLU A 89 -2.42 -14.67 -7.30
N PRO A 90 -2.00 -13.65 -8.05
CA PRO A 90 -2.21 -12.27 -7.68
C PRO A 90 -3.71 -11.94 -7.68
N ARG A 91 -4.24 -11.56 -6.52
CA ARG A 91 -5.61 -11.03 -6.43
C ARG A 91 -5.66 -9.63 -7.04
N HIS A 92 -6.17 -9.51 -8.26
CA HIS A 92 -6.36 -8.23 -8.91
C HIS A 92 -7.73 -7.62 -8.59
N ILE A 93 -7.80 -6.29 -8.57
CA ILE A 93 -9.08 -5.58 -8.47
C ILE A 93 -10.01 -5.86 -9.66
N LEU A 94 -9.45 -6.28 -10.81
CA LEU A 94 -10.19 -6.69 -11.99
C LEU A 94 -10.98 -8.00 -11.76
N ASP A 95 -10.57 -8.81 -10.78
CA ASP A 95 -11.23 -10.06 -10.42
C ASP A 95 -12.41 -9.83 -9.45
N CYS A 96 -12.56 -8.60 -8.94
CA CYS A 96 -13.74 -8.21 -8.20
C CYS A 96 -14.85 -7.82 -9.18
N GLU A 97 -15.95 -8.57 -9.17
CA GLU A 97 -17.18 -8.11 -9.82
C GLU A 97 -17.57 -6.74 -9.26
N PRO A 98 -17.79 -5.73 -10.12
CA PRO A 98 -18.12 -4.39 -9.67
C PRO A 98 -19.51 -4.39 -9.04
N ASP A 99 -19.56 -4.45 -7.71
CA ASP A 99 -20.80 -4.25 -6.97
C ASP A 99 -21.24 -2.79 -7.11
N ARG A 100 -22.16 -2.53 -8.06
CA ARG A 100 -22.71 -1.19 -8.33
C ARG A 100 -23.44 -0.58 -7.12
N ARG A 101 -23.64 -1.32 -6.02
CA ARG A 101 -24.51 -0.93 -4.91
C ARG A 101 -23.81 -0.76 -3.56
N SER A 102 -22.56 -1.17 -3.38
CA SER A 102 -21.85 -0.94 -2.11
C SER A 102 -20.47 -0.37 -2.36
N ARG A 103 -20.14 0.73 -1.66
CA ARG A 103 -18.76 1.18 -1.48
C ARG A 103 -18.02 0.05 -0.77
N CYS A 104 -17.39 -0.84 -1.54
CA CYS A 104 -16.45 -1.90 -1.14
C CYS A 104 -16.51 -2.24 0.36
N SER A 105 -17.68 -2.66 0.85
CA SER A 105 -17.82 -3.05 2.24
C SER A 105 -17.43 -4.50 2.30
N ARG A 106 -16.16 -4.76 2.65
CA ARG A 106 -15.58 -6.03 3.09
C ARG A 106 -16.61 -7.17 3.16
N ARG A 107 -16.95 -7.78 2.02
CA ARG A 107 -17.57 -9.10 2.03
C ARG A 107 -16.43 -10.07 2.14
N THR A 108 -16.09 -10.38 3.40
CA THR A 108 -15.48 -11.65 3.76
C THR A 108 -16.25 -12.75 3.04
N ARG A 109 -15.75 -13.24 1.90
CA ARG A 109 -16.16 -14.55 1.43
C ARG A 109 -15.50 -15.53 2.38
N ARG A 110 -16.27 -15.88 3.42
CA ARG A 110 -16.13 -17.14 4.15
C ARG A 110 -15.93 -18.27 3.13
N SER A 111 -14.92 -19.09 3.39
CA SER A 111 -14.85 -20.52 3.11
C SER A 111 -15.09 -21.01 1.67
N ALA A 112 -13.99 -21.28 0.98
CA ALA A 112 -13.89 -22.40 0.04
C ALA A 112 -12.40 -22.82 -0.02
N ALA A 113 -11.88 -23.26 1.12
CA ALA A 113 -10.75 -24.19 1.12
C ALA A 113 -11.35 -25.58 0.97
N ALA A 114 -10.88 -26.32 -0.05
CA ALA A 114 -11.10 -27.73 -0.22
C ALA A 114 -10.31 -28.55 0.81
#